data_AF-W4JV59-F1
#
_entry.id   AF-W4JV59-F1
#
_cell.length_a   1.000
_cell.length_b   1.000
_cell.length_c   1.000
_cell.angle_alpha   90.00
_cell.angle_beta   90.00
_cell.angle_gamma   90.00
#
_symmetry.space_group_name_H-M   'P 1'
#
loop_
_entity.id
_entity.type
_entity.pdbx_description
1 polymer ?
#
loop_
_entity_poly.entity_id
_entity_poly.type
_entity_poly.pdbx_seq_one_letter_code
_entity_poly.pdbx_strand_id
1 'polypeptide(L)'
;MLRSQRSTSDDPMHNCWNHSQQSLPPLQNRRMPDHWKVEFQVVFPFSTILKFAFMTLCTISLGHNDLEGVWDICLGHEEIWTESKDRVLNRISTITVVAGLLLGSIASFATSDPPVRSMLNYNAREPYMCLLLAFGLTLGGLIVGSALLFGLAKCSASYFRDVRTLMGTRSSICCTLTLLAYPFVCIGVATSIGATGSSCPPYAIPDNSVMFFSYQGLFVAAWNSEDRFFRTGFVFVLLIPVSLVFVFAWTQRFLGSPPSRDRYPNC
;
A
#
# COMPACT_ATOMS: atom_id res chain seq x y z
N MET A 1 6.00 -37.99 32.58
CA MET A 1 6.64 -37.81 31.26
C MET A 1 7.50 -36.56 31.31
N LEU A 2 8.80 -36.74 31.55
CA LEU A 2 9.80 -35.67 31.71
C LEU A 2 10.42 -35.37 30.34
N ARG A 3 10.16 -34.19 29.78
CA ARG A 3 10.76 -33.74 28.51
C ARG A 3 12.09 -33.06 28.82
N SER A 4 13.17 -33.75 28.50
CA SER A 4 14.57 -33.31 28.59
C SER A 4 14.79 -32.00 27.83
N GLN A 5 15.20 -30.95 28.54
CA GLN A 5 15.73 -29.72 27.97
C GLN A 5 17.17 -29.99 27.51
N ARG A 6 17.33 -30.27 26.21
CA ARG A 6 18.64 -30.38 25.57
C ARG A 6 19.10 -28.97 25.20
N SER A 7 20.08 -28.46 25.94
CA SER A 7 20.82 -27.22 25.67
C SER A 7 21.48 -27.32 24.29
N THR A 8 20.97 -26.59 23.31
CA THR A 8 21.57 -26.39 21.98
C THR A 8 22.39 -25.09 22.02
N SER A 9 23.43 -25.05 22.84
CA SER A 9 24.29 -23.86 23.02
C SER A 9 25.55 -23.86 22.16
N ASP A 10 25.83 -24.93 21.41
CA ASP A 10 27.07 -25.07 20.62
C ASP A 10 26.78 -25.28 19.14
N ASP A 11 25.88 -24.48 18.55
CA ASP A 11 25.73 -24.44 17.11
C ASP A 11 26.68 -23.36 16.55
N PRO A 12 27.81 -23.72 15.89
CA PRO A 12 28.84 -22.77 15.47
C PRO A 12 28.33 -21.69 14.49
N MET A 13 27.18 -21.92 13.85
CA MET A 13 26.51 -20.89 13.05
C MET A 13 25.97 -19.73 13.89
N HIS A 14 25.57 -19.96 15.15
CA HIS A 14 24.95 -18.92 15.97
C HIS A 14 25.97 -17.86 16.45
N ASN A 15 27.23 -18.26 16.65
CA ASN A 15 28.32 -17.35 17.04
C ASN A 15 28.82 -16.47 15.87
N CYS A 16 28.60 -16.88 14.62
CA CYS A 16 29.01 -16.10 13.44
C CYS A 16 28.09 -14.88 13.21
N TRP A 17 26.80 -14.98 13.58
CA TRP A 17 25.85 -13.87 13.54
C TRP A 17 26.10 -12.83 14.64
N ASN A 18 26.50 -13.27 15.84
CA ASN A 18 26.80 -12.35 16.95
C ASN A 18 28.01 -11.44 16.66
N HIS A 19 29.04 -11.94 15.98
CA HIS A 19 30.21 -11.12 15.63
C HIS A 19 29.95 -10.13 14.48
N SER A 20 29.02 -10.43 13.58
CA SER A 20 28.65 -9.52 12.49
C SER A 20 27.72 -8.39 12.95
N GLN A 21 26.98 -8.55 14.05
CA GLN A 21 26.21 -7.44 14.66
C GLN A 21 27.08 -6.43 15.44
N GLN A 22 28.22 -6.85 16.00
CA GLN A 22 29.08 -6.00 16.84
C GLN A 22 29.99 -5.02 16.06
N SER A 23 30.07 -5.12 14.73
CA SER A 23 30.95 -4.27 13.91
C SER A 23 30.24 -3.17 13.12
N LEU A 24 28.95 -2.92 13.40
CA LEU A 24 28.28 -1.75 12.85
C LEU A 24 28.88 -0.49 13.52
N PRO A 25 29.44 0.45 12.74
CA PRO A 25 29.98 1.69 13.30
C PRO A 25 28.90 2.42 14.10
N PRO A 26 29.28 3.20 15.13
CA PRO A 26 28.33 3.86 16.02
C PRO A 26 27.27 4.62 15.22
N LEU A 27 25.99 4.39 15.57
CA LEU A 27 24.76 4.86 14.91
C LEU A 27 24.71 6.38 14.64
N GLN A 28 25.60 7.13 15.29
CA GLN A 28 25.55 8.57 15.43
C GLN A 28 26.02 9.37 14.20
N ASN A 29 26.57 8.72 13.15
CA ASN A 29 27.14 9.44 12.01
C ASN A 29 26.55 9.09 10.62
N ARG A 30 25.44 8.33 10.55
CA ARG A 30 24.74 8.10 9.27
C ARG A 30 23.71 9.20 9.03
N ARG A 31 24.18 10.37 8.55
CA ARG A 31 23.31 11.38 7.95
C ARG A 31 22.37 10.71 6.95
N MET A 32 21.08 11.05 7.03
CA MET A 32 20.08 10.61 6.06
C MET A 32 20.55 10.99 4.64
N PRO A 33 20.55 10.03 3.68
CA PRO A 33 20.99 10.31 2.31
C PRO A 33 20.14 11.41 1.66
N ASP A 34 20.73 12.23 0.79
CA ASP A 34 20.00 13.34 0.15
C ASP A 34 18.84 12.89 -0.75
N HIS A 35 18.85 11.64 -1.19
CA HIS A 35 17.72 11.09 -1.94
C HIS A 35 16.50 10.78 -1.08
N TRP A 36 16.62 10.69 0.25
CA TRP A 36 15.49 10.56 1.17
C TRP A 36 14.84 11.89 1.52
N LYS A 37 15.58 13.00 1.38
CA LYS A 37 15.05 14.34 1.66
C LYS A 37 13.92 14.68 0.69
N VAL A 38 12.81 15.15 1.24
CA VAL A 38 11.57 15.50 0.52
C VAL A 38 11.71 16.89 -0.11
N GLU A 39 12.75 17.07 -0.92
CA GLU A 39 13.03 18.31 -1.64
C GLU A 39 12.77 18.08 -3.12
N PHE A 40 11.55 18.40 -3.53
CA PHE A 40 11.14 18.36 -4.94
C PHE A 40 11.48 19.69 -5.59
N GLN A 41 12.50 19.70 -6.47
CA GLN A 41 12.84 20.86 -7.30
C GLN A 41 11.85 21.00 -8.47
N VAL A 42 10.59 21.31 -8.16
CA VAL A 42 9.51 21.45 -9.15
C VAL A 42 8.91 22.85 -9.02
N VAL A 43 8.49 23.41 -10.15
CA VAL A 43 7.88 24.76 -10.22
C VAL A 43 6.59 24.81 -9.40
N PHE A 44 6.36 25.92 -8.71
CA PHE A 44 5.10 26.20 -8.02
C PHE A 44 3.93 26.23 -9.02
N PRO A 45 2.75 25.63 -8.74
CA PRO A 45 2.25 25.11 -7.45
C PRO A 45 2.41 23.58 -7.25
N PHE A 46 2.96 22.86 -8.24
CA PHE A 46 3.03 21.39 -8.20
C PHE A 46 3.88 20.86 -7.04
N SER A 47 4.90 21.61 -6.62
CA SER A 47 5.72 21.26 -5.46
C SER A 47 4.91 21.14 -4.17
N THR A 48 3.93 22.01 -3.95
CA THR A 48 3.06 21.97 -2.75
C THR A 48 2.14 20.76 -2.77
N ILE A 49 1.51 20.48 -3.92
CA ILE A 49 0.60 19.34 -4.08
C ILE A 49 1.38 18.04 -3.87
N LEU A 50 2.56 17.92 -4.47
CA LEU A 50 3.36 16.71 -4.41
C LEU A 50 3.95 16.50 -3.02
N LYS A 51 4.36 17.57 -2.33
CA LYS A 51 4.77 17.52 -0.92
C LYS A 51 3.61 17.06 -0.03
N PHE A 52 2.42 17.62 -0.21
CA PHE A 52 1.24 17.24 0.56
C PHE A 52 0.85 15.78 0.30
N ALA A 53 0.77 15.37 -0.96
CA ALA A 53 0.49 13.98 -1.35
C ALA A 53 1.52 13.01 -0.76
N PHE A 54 2.81 13.37 -0.80
CA PHE A 54 3.86 12.56 -0.21
C PHE A 54 3.76 12.47 1.32
N MET A 55 3.49 13.59 2.00
CA MET A 55 3.25 13.59 3.45
C MET A 55 2.06 12.69 3.79
N THR A 56 0.93 12.84 3.09
CA THR A 56 -0.24 11.97 3.26
C THR A 56 0.10 10.49 3.03
N LEU A 57 0.87 10.18 2.00
CA LEU A 57 1.33 8.80 1.72
C LEU A 57 2.19 8.25 2.88
N CYS A 58 3.07 9.07 3.45
CA CYS A 58 3.87 8.68 4.62
C CYS A 58 3.01 8.46 5.85
N THR A 59 2.06 9.36 6.12
CA THR A 59 1.13 9.26 7.24
C THR A 59 0.30 7.98 7.15
N ILE A 60 -0.25 7.67 5.96
CA ILE A 60 -1.07 6.47 5.76
C ILE A 60 -0.22 5.20 5.88
N SER A 61 0.94 5.18 5.23
CA SER A 61 1.77 3.97 5.12
C SER A 61 2.49 3.63 6.42
N LEU A 62 3.09 4.64 7.06
CA LEU A 62 4.01 4.47 8.18
C LEU A 62 3.45 5.02 9.49
N GLY A 63 2.41 5.85 9.45
CA GLY A 63 1.86 6.53 10.63
C GLY A 63 2.66 7.76 11.06
N HIS A 64 3.68 8.15 10.29
CA HIS A 64 4.55 9.29 10.56
C HIS A 64 4.50 10.27 9.39
N ASN A 65 4.57 11.56 9.70
CA ASN A 65 4.52 12.63 8.69
C ASN A 65 5.90 12.92 8.07
N ASP A 66 6.95 12.33 8.64
CA ASP A 66 8.35 12.56 8.33
C ASP A 66 9.09 11.24 8.03
N LEU A 67 10.01 11.30 7.06
CA LEU A 67 10.91 10.18 6.78
C LEU A 67 12.05 10.08 7.79
N GLU A 68 12.32 11.14 8.54
CA GLU A 68 13.40 11.19 9.53
C GLU A 68 13.12 10.22 10.68
N GLY A 69 11.91 10.25 11.26
CA GLY A 69 11.52 9.25 12.27
C GLY A 69 11.59 7.80 11.74
N VAL A 70 11.25 7.59 10.47
CA VAL A 70 11.36 6.26 9.84
C VAL A 70 12.81 5.84 9.69
N TRP A 71 13.67 6.76 9.26
CA TRP A 71 15.10 6.55 9.14
C TRP A 71 15.73 6.20 10.48
N ASP A 72 15.35 6.90 11.55
CA ASP A 72 15.82 6.64 12.91
C ASP A 72 15.37 5.25 13.40
N ILE A 73 14.12 4.84 13.13
CA ILE A 73 13.64 3.47 13.40
C ILE A 73 14.47 2.43 12.64
N CYS A 74 14.83 2.72 11.39
CA CYS A 74 15.64 1.82 10.57
C CYS A 74 17.08 1.69 11.09
N LEU A 75 17.65 2.77 11.61
CA LEU A 75 18.96 2.79 12.25
C LEU A 75 18.94 2.19 13.66
N GLY A 76 17.80 2.19 14.36
CA GLY A 76 17.65 1.69 15.72
C GLY A 76 17.95 0.20 15.91
N HIS A 77 17.63 -0.38 17.07
CA HIS A 77 17.79 -1.82 17.28
C HIS A 77 16.77 -2.64 16.47
N GLU A 78 17.10 -3.90 16.16
CA GLU A 78 16.23 -4.80 15.38
C GLU A 78 14.85 -5.01 16.03
N GLU A 79 14.78 -4.90 17.35
CA GLU A 79 13.53 -4.96 18.12
C GLU A 79 12.58 -3.79 17.77
N ILE A 80 13.10 -2.55 17.74
CA ILE A 80 12.32 -1.34 17.41
C ILE A 80 11.78 -1.43 15.97
N TRP A 81 12.62 -1.90 15.04
CA TRP A 81 12.22 -2.15 13.66
C TRP A 81 11.09 -3.19 13.58
N THR A 82 11.25 -4.31 14.29
CA THR A 82 10.27 -5.41 14.27
C THR A 82 8.94 -4.96 14.84
N GLU A 83 8.95 -4.21 15.95
CA GLU A 83 7.75 -3.64 16.53
C GLU A 83 7.02 -2.69 15.56
N SER A 84 7.77 -1.78 14.92
CA SER A 84 7.19 -0.86 13.93
C SER A 84 6.59 -1.60 12.72
N LYS A 85 7.33 -2.60 12.21
CA LYS A 85 6.89 -3.46 11.12
C LYS A 85 5.62 -4.24 11.49
N ASP A 86 5.56 -4.80 12.70
CA ASP A 86 4.41 -5.58 13.17
C ASP A 86 3.16 -4.70 13.29
N ARG A 87 3.30 -3.44 13.71
CA ARG A 87 2.19 -2.47 13.71
C ARG A 87 1.65 -2.23 12.30
N VAL A 88 2.53 -2.06 11.30
CA VAL A 88 2.12 -1.89 9.89
C VAL A 88 1.45 -3.16 9.36
N LEU A 89 2.05 -4.33 9.60
CA LEU A 89 1.49 -5.63 9.22
C LEU A 89 0.11 -5.86 9.82
N ASN A 90 -0.09 -5.51 11.09
CA ASN A 90 -1.38 -5.64 11.76
C ASN A 90 -2.47 -4.77 11.11
N ARG A 91 -2.13 -3.53 10.73
CA ARG A 91 -3.05 -2.63 10.03
C ARG A 91 -3.42 -3.18 8.64
N ILE A 92 -2.42 -3.58 7.86
CA ILE A 92 -2.65 -4.16 6.52
C ILE A 92 -3.48 -5.45 6.62
N SER A 93 -3.20 -6.29 7.61
CA SER A 93 -3.96 -7.53 7.86
C SER A 93 -5.43 -7.22 8.15
N THR A 94 -5.69 -6.30 9.08
CA THR A 94 -7.05 -5.87 9.43
C THR A 94 -7.80 -5.36 8.20
N ILE A 95 -7.15 -4.52 7.41
CA ILE A 95 -7.72 -3.91 6.20
C ILE A 95 -7.98 -4.96 5.11
N THR A 96 -7.09 -5.93 4.96
CA THR A 96 -7.26 -7.04 4.00
C THR A 96 -8.45 -7.91 4.40
N VAL A 97 -8.65 -8.17 5.70
CA VAL A 97 -9.84 -8.87 6.21
C VAL A 97 -11.11 -8.07 5.91
N VAL A 98 -11.12 -6.76 6.21
CA VAL A 98 -12.27 -5.89 5.90
C VAL A 98 -12.56 -5.87 4.39
N ALA A 99 -11.52 -5.79 3.55
CA ALA A 99 -11.67 -5.85 2.10
C ALA A 99 -12.31 -7.15 1.63
N GLY A 100 -11.92 -8.30 2.20
CA GLY A 100 -12.50 -9.60 1.88
C GLY A 100 -13.99 -9.67 2.24
N LEU A 101 -14.38 -9.12 3.40
CA LEU A 101 -15.77 -9.04 3.82
C LEU A 101 -16.60 -8.13 2.90
N LEU A 102 -16.06 -6.95 2.55
CA LEU A 102 -16.70 -6.02 1.61
C LEU A 102 -16.84 -6.63 0.21
N LEU A 103 -15.81 -7.35 -0.26
CA LEU A 103 -15.85 -8.02 -1.55
C LEU A 103 -16.97 -9.07 -1.58
N GLY A 104 -17.12 -9.86 -0.51
CA GLY A 104 -18.18 -10.86 -0.38
C GLY A 104 -19.58 -10.24 -0.34
N SER A 105 -19.78 -9.12 0.36
CA SER A 105 -21.07 -8.44 0.40
C SER A 105 -21.44 -7.83 -0.96
N ILE A 106 -20.48 -7.18 -1.64
CA ILE A 106 -20.70 -6.63 -2.99
C ILE A 106 -21.01 -7.75 -3.98
N ALA A 107 -20.31 -8.89 -3.91
CA ALA A 107 -20.59 -10.05 -4.76
C ALA A 107 -22.01 -10.60 -4.54
N SER A 108 -22.47 -10.65 -3.28
CA SER A 108 -23.83 -11.08 -2.94
C SER A 108 -24.87 -10.13 -3.55
N PHE A 109 -24.68 -8.80 -3.42
CA PHE A 109 -25.57 -7.83 -4.05
C PHE A 109 -25.54 -7.88 -5.59
N ALA A 110 -24.38 -8.15 -6.18
CA ALA A 110 -24.23 -8.23 -7.62
C ALA A 110 -24.88 -9.48 -8.24
N THR A 111 -25.11 -10.53 -7.46
CA THR A 111 -25.62 -11.84 -7.92
C THR A 111 -27.03 -12.19 -7.44
N SER A 112 -27.55 -11.48 -6.43
CA SER A 112 -28.90 -11.69 -5.90
C SER A 112 -29.91 -10.80 -6.61
N ASP A 113 -31.16 -11.25 -6.71
CA ASP A 113 -32.27 -10.39 -7.13
C ASP A 113 -32.76 -9.52 -5.97
N PRO A 114 -33.09 -8.23 -6.21
CA PRO A 114 -33.65 -7.35 -5.18
C PRO A 114 -34.96 -7.91 -4.63
N PRO A 115 -35.06 -8.12 -3.30
CA PRO A 115 -36.28 -8.63 -2.69
C PRO A 115 -37.45 -7.64 -2.85
N VAL A 116 -37.16 -6.34 -2.99
CA VAL A 116 -38.15 -5.28 -3.17
C VAL A 116 -37.67 -4.31 -4.26
N ARG A 117 -38.23 -4.43 -5.47
CA ARG A 117 -37.86 -3.59 -6.63
C ARG A 117 -38.14 -2.10 -6.44
N SER A 118 -39.02 -1.74 -5.51
CA SER A 118 -39.46 -0.36 -5.28
C SER A 118 -38.56 0.47 -4.36
N MET A 119 -37.68 -0.14 -3.55
CA MET A 119 -36.80 0.61 -2.64
C MET A 119 -35.40 0.86 -3.22
N LEU A 120 -34.79 -0.12 -3.87
CA LEU A 120 -33.47 0.04 -4.48
C LEU A 120 -33.31 -0.96 -5.64
N ASN A 121 -33.44 -0.49 -6.88
CA ASN A 121 -33.23 -1.33 -8.06
C ASN A 121 -31.73 -1.37 -8.42
N TYR A 122 -30.96 -2.20 -7.71
CA TYR A 122 -29.53 -2.38 -7.99
C TYR A 122 -29.24 -3.16 -9.30
N ASN A 123 -30.28 -3.69 -9.96
CA ASN A 123 -30.19 -4.23 -11.32
C ASN A 123 -30.27 -3.15 -12.40
N ALA A 124 -30.53 -1.88 -12.05
CA ALA A 124 -30.37 -0.80 -12.99
C ALA A 124 -28.89 -0.68 -13.41
N ARG A 125 -28.67 -0.23 -14.65
CA ARG A 125 -27.32 -0.19 -15.26
C ARG A 125 -26.33 0.64 -14.44
N GLU A 126 -26.78 1.71 -13.79
CA GLU A 126 -25.91 2.64 -13.06
C GLU A 126 -25.45 2.10 -11.70
N PRO A 127 -26.34 1.64 -10.80
CA PRO A 127 -25.92 0.97 -9.58
C PRO A 127 -25.07 -0.28 -9.84
N TYR A 128 -25.37 -1.04 -10.89
CA TYR A 128 -24.64 -2.27 -11.20
C TYR A 128 -23.17 -2.02 -11.53
N MET A 129 -22.85 -1.01 -12.35
CA MET A 129 -21.44 -0.70 -12.63
C MET A 129 -20.74 -0.06 -11.44
N CYS A 130 -21.47 0.73 -10.62
CA CYS A 130 -20.94 1.27 -9.37
C CYS A 130 -20.50 0.12 -8.44
N LEU A 131 -21.33 -0.91 -8.29
CA LEU A 131 -21.02 -2.14 -7.58
C LEU A 131 -19.83 -2.88 -8.21
N LEU A 132 -19.76 -3.02 -9.54
CA LEU A 132 -18.62 -3.64 -10.22
C LEU A 132 -17.32 -2.85 -10.05
N LEU A 133 -17.38 -1.53 -10.03
CA LEU A 133 -16.21 -0.68 -9.80
C LEU A 133 -15.72 -0.82 -8.36
N ALA A 134 -16.63 -0.77 -7.39
CA ALA A 134 -16.32 -1.01 -5.98
C ALA A 134 -15.75 -2.43 -5.77
N PHE A 135 -16.31 -3.44 -6.46
CA PHE A 135 -15.80 -4.81 -6.48
C PHE A 135 -14.37 -4.88 -7.05
N GLY A 136 -14.11 -4.21 -8.18
CA GLY A 136 -12.77 -4.16 -8.78
C GLY A 136 -11.74 -3.48 -7.90
N LEU A 137 -12.10 -2.35 -7.28
CA LEU A 137 -11.22 -1.61 -6.36
C LEU A 137 -10.92 -2.40 -5.08
N THR A 138 -11.94 -3.04 -4.49
CA THR A 138 -11.75 -3.90 -3.30
C THR A 138 -10.91 -5.13 -3.63
N LEU A 139 -11.14 -5.77 -4.78
CA LEU A 139 -10.33 -6.90 -5.24
C LEU A 139 -8.87 -6.48 -5.49
N GLY A 140 -8.64 -5.35 -6.15
CA GLY A 140 -7.29 -4.82 -6.38
C GLY A 140 -6.57 -4.51 -5.06
N GLY A 141 -7.25 -3.85 -4.13
CA GLY A 141 -6.71 -3.59 -2.78
C GLY A 141 -6.39 -4.87 -2.02
N LEU A 142 -7.24 -5.90 -2.11
CA LEU A 142 -7.03 -7.22 -1.50
C LEU A 142 -5.79 -7.92 -2.06
N ILE A 143 -5.61 -7.93 -3.39
CA ILE A 143 -4.47 -8.56 -4.06
C ILE A 143 -3.16 -7.87 -3.65
N VAL A 144 -3.11 -6.54 -3.75
CA VAL A 144 -1.91 -5.76 -3.39
C VAL A 144 -1.62 -5.86 -1.88
N GLY A 145 -2.65 -5.78 -1.03
CA GLY A 145 -2.52 -5.97 0.41
C GLY A 145 -1.97 -7.34 0.80
N SER A 146 -2.43 -8.41 0.14
CA SER A 146 -1.91 -9.77 0.36
C SER A 146 -0.46 -9.91 -0.07
N ALA A 147 -0.08 -9.35 -1.22
CA ALA A 147 1.31 -9.35 -1.70
C ALA A 147 2.24 -8.58 -0.74
N LEU A 148 1.77 -7.45 -0.19
CA LEU A 148 2.49 -6.67 0.81
C LEU A 148 2.69 -7.42 2.12
N LEU A 149 1.66 -8.11 2.64
CA LEU A 149 1.79 -8.94 3.84
C LEU A 149 2.90 -9.99 3.66
N PHE A 150 2.92 -10.65 2.50
CA PHE A 150 3.96 -11.62 2.19
C PHE A 150 5.35 -10.98 2.07
N GLY A 151 5.46 -9.86 1.36
CA GLY A 151 6.72 -9.13 1.18
C GLY A 151 7.31 -8.63 2.50
N LEU A 152 6.49 -7.94 3.30
CA LEU A 152 6.89 -7.41 4.61
C LEU A 152 7.24 -8.51 5.61
N ALA A 153 6.56 -9.66 5.57
CA ALA A 153 6.90 -10.80 6.42
C ALA A 153 8.32 -11.34 6.13
N LYS A 154 8.80 -11.21 4.89
CA LYS A 154 10.14 -11.65 4.46
C LYS A 154 11.21 -10.56 4.63
N CYS A 155 10.84 -9.30 4.80
CA CYS A 155 11.79 -8.20 5.00
C CYS A 155 12.43 -8.28 6.40
N SER A 156 13.73 -8.61 6.44
CA SER A 156 14.59 -8.42 7.62
C SER A 156 15.07 -6.98 7.72
N ALA A 157 15.40 -6.53 8.93
CA ALA A 157 16.01 -5.22 9.19
C ALA A 157 17.30 -5.02 8.37
N SER A 158 18.10 -6.07 8.20
CA SER A 158 19.34 -6.01 7.41
C SER A 158 19.06 -5.71 5.94
N TYR A 159 18.03 -6.35 5.36
CA TYR A 159 17.62 -6.13 3.98
C TYR A 159 17.09 -4.72 3.73
N PHE A 160 16.42 -4.15 4.74
CA PHE A 160 15.96 -2.76 4.70
C PHE A 160 17.11 -1.75 4.87
N ARG A 161 18.08 -2.06 5.75
CA ARG A 161 19.26 -1.24 6.03
C ARG A 161 20.31 -1.25 4.94
N ASP A 162 20.36 -2.29 4.11
CA ASP A 162 21.14 -2.24 2.89
C ASP A 162 20.47 -1.26 1.93
N VAL A 163 20.73 0.02 2.19
CA VAL A 163 20.25 1.23 1.48
C VAL A 163 20.33 1.09 -0.04
N ARG A 164 21.18 0.18 -0.55
CA ARG A 164 21.35 -0.10 -1.98
C ARG A 164 20.24 -0.89 -2.64
N THR A 165 19.44 -1.67 -1.91
CA THR A 165 18.52 -2.62 -2.54
C THR A 165 17.09 -2.10 -2.60
N LEU A 166 16.44 -1.74 -1.48
CA LEU A 166 15.03 -1.32 -1.52
C LEU A 166 14.82 0.19 -1.68
N MET A 167 15.70 1.02 -1.08
CA MET A 167 15.53 2.48 -1.02
C MET A 167 16.64 3.27 -1.71
N GLY A 168 17.40 2.62 -2.60
CA GLY A 168 18.54 3.26 -3.26
C GLY A 168 18.19 4.39 -4.23
N THR A 169 16.91 4.53 -4.60
CA THR A 169 16.43 5.58 -5.50
C THR A 169 15.12 6.21 -4.99
N ARG A 170 14.93 7.50 -5.25
CA ARG A 170 13.70 8.26 -4.89
C ARG A 170 12.42 7.59 -5.39
N SER A 171 12.45 7.05 -6.61
CA SER A 171 11.31 6.39 -7.23
C SER A 171 10.95 5.09 -6.53
N SER A 172 11.92 4.32 -6.04
CA SER A 172 11.65 3.08 -5.30
C SER A 172 10.98 3.35 -3.95
N ILE A 173 11.41 4.41 -3.25
CA ILE A 173 10.79 4.85 -1.99
C ILE A 173 9.34 5.24 -2.25
N CYS A 174 9.10 6.09 -3.25
CA CYS A 174 7.76 6.52 -3.63
C CYS A 174 6.87 5.34 -4.06
N CYS A 175 7.41 4.39 -4.82
CA CYS A 175 6.70 3.18 -5.23
C CYS A 175 6.30 2.32 -4.03
N THR A 176 7.22 2.11 -3.08
CA THR A 176 6.95 1.32 -1.87
C THR A 176 5.89 1.98 -1.00
N LEU A 177 5.97 3.30 -0.79
CA LEU A 177 4.96 4.09 -0.08
C LEU A 177 3.60 4.06 -0.79
N THR A 178 3.60 4.16 -2.12
CA THR A 178 2.37 4.09 -2.92
C THR A 178 1.73 2.72 -2.79
N LEU A 179 2.51 1.64 -2.87
CA LEU A 179 2.04 0.28 -2.67
C LEU A 179 1.46 0.12 -1.26
N LEU A 180 2.16 0.57 -0.22
CA LEU A 180 1.69 0.49 1.17
C LEU A 180 0.38 1.26 1.40
N ALA A 181 0.23 2.45 0.81
CA ALA A 181 -0.99 3.25 0.91
C ALA A 181 -2.13 2.73 0.02
N TYR A 182 -1.82 1.99 -1.05
CA TYR A 182 -2.79 1.51 -2.04
C TYR A 182 -4.02 0.81 -1.44
N PRO A 183 -3.89 -0.23 -0.57
CA PRO A 183 -5.07 -0.89 -0.01
C PRO A 183 -5.96 0.07 0.78
N PHE A 184 -5.37 1.01 1.54
CA PHE A 184 -6.13 2.02 2.29
C PHE A 184 -6.94 2.93 1.35
N VAL A 185 -6.29 3.43 0.29
CA VAL A 185 -6.95 4.32 -0.68
C VAL A 185 -8.04 3.58 -1.44
N CYS A 186 -7.77 2.37 -1.93
CA CYS A 186 -8.76 1.58 -2.68
C CYS A 186 -10.00 1.25 -1.85
N ILE A 187 -9.83 0.84 -0.60
CA ILE A 187 -10.96 0.49 0.28
C ILE A 187 -11.71 1.75 0.70
N GLY A 188 -11.01 2.85 0.99
CA GLY A 188 -11.63 4.13 1.29
C GLY A 188 -12.48 4.65 0.13
N VAL A 189 -11.95 4.58 -1.09
CA VAL A 189 -12.66 4.99 -2.32
C VAL A 189 -13.83 4.04 -2.62
N ALA A 190 -13.65 2.72 -2.50
CA ALA A 190 -14.75 1.78 -2.71
C ALA A 190 -15.89 1.99 -1.70
N THR A 191 -15.54 2.26 -0.43
CA THR A 191 -16.52 2.52 0.64
C THR A 191 -17.26 3.83 0.41
N SER A 192 -16.56 4.90 0.01
CA SER A 192 -17.21 6.20 -0.27
C SER A 192 -18.15 6.14 -1.48
N ILE A 193 -17.75 5.40 -2.52
CA ILE A 193 -18.61 5.12 -3.68
C ILE A 193 -19.87 4.37 -3.24
N GLY A 194 -19.73 3.32 -2.41
CA GLY A 194 -20.87 2.56 -1.90
C GLY A 194 -21.81 3.38 -1.02
N ALA A 195 -21.28 4.19 -0.10
CA ALA A 195 -22.06 4.98 0.85
C ALA A 195 -22.81 6.15 0.18
N THR A 196 -22.19 6.79 -0.81
CA THR A 196 -22.79 7.93 -1.51
C THR A 196 -23.85 7.49 -2.54
N GLY A 197 -23.72 6.29 -3.11
CA GLY A 197 -24.72 5.71 -4.01
C GLY A 197 -26.07 5.43 -3.34
N SER A 198 -26.10 5.21 -2.03
CA SER A 198 -27.33 4.93 -1.29
C SER A 198 -28.03 6.15 -0.69
N SER A 199 -27.37 7.33 -0.68
CA SER A 199 -27.84 8.50 0.09
C SER A 199 -28.30 9.69 -0.75
N CYS A 200 -28.32 9.59 -2.09
CA CYS A 200 -28.87 10.64 -2.95
C CYS A 200 -30.30 10.28 -3.39
N PRO A 201 -31.36 10.85 -2.78
CA PRO A 201 -32.70 10.76 -3.34
C PRO A 201 -32.73 11.51 -4.69
N PRO A 202 -33.39 10.97 -5.73
CA PRO A 202 -33.32 11.47 -7.10
C PRO A 202 -33.96 12.85 -7.36
N TYR A 203 -34.36 13.62 -6.35
CA TYR A 203 -35.07 14.89 -6.58
C TYR A 203 -34.74 15.93 -5.50
N ALA A 204 -33.89 16.89 -5.86
CA ALA A 204 -33.99 18.33 -5.59
C ALA A 204 -32.57 18.94 -5.59
N ILE A 205 -32.18 19.54 -6.72
CA ILE A 205 -31.06 20.48 -6.77
C ILE A 205 -31.66 21.88 -6.59
N PRO A 206 -31.49 22.55 -5.44
CA PRO A 206 -31.56 24.00 -5.39
C PRO A 206 -30.19 24.57 -5.75
N ASP A 207 -30.24 25.62 -6.55
CA ASP A 207 -29.10 26.30 -7.13
C ASP A 207 -28.09 26.79 -6.08
N ASN A 208 -26.82 26.59 -6.42
CA ASN A 208 -25.64 27.35 -6.01
C ASN A 208 -25.05 27.08 -4.61
N SER A 209 -23.78 26.65 -4.67
CA SER A 209 -22.71 26.97 -3.72
C SER A 209 -22.34 25.93 -2.67
N VAL A 210 -21.83 24.75 -3.06
CA VAL A 210 -20.63 24.18 -2.41
C VAL A 210 -19.84 23.33 -3.42
N MET A 211 -18.70 23.87 -3.86
CA MET A 211 -17.69 23.19 -4.68
C MET A 211 -16.86 22.23 -3.80
N PHE A 212 -17.50 21.26 -3.15
CA PHE A 212 -16.78 20.09 -2.66
C PHE A 212 -16.60 19.17 -3.87
N PHE A 213 -15.34 18.97 -4.28
CA PHE A 213 -14.91 18.10 -5.38
C PHE A 213 -15.56 16.71 -5.26
N SER A 214 -16.76 16.61 -5.82
CA SER A 214 -17.51 15.37 -5.87
C SER A 214 -16.89 14.58 -7.02
N TYR A 215 -16.12 13.56 -6.68
CA TYR A 215 -15.69 12.54 -7.63
C TYR A 215 -16.89 12.03 -8.48
N GLN A 216 -18.12 12.12 -7.94
CA GLN A 216 -19.34 11.83 -8.67
C GLN A 216 -19.55 12.72 -9.90
N GLY A 217 -19.20 14.01 -9.90
CA GLY A 217 -19.41 14.89 -11.06
C GLY A 217 -18.53 14.51 -12.25
N LEU A 218 -17.28 14.14 -11.99
CA LEU A 218 -16.35 13.69 -13.03
C LEU A 218 -16.71 12.27 -13.51
N PHE A 219 -17.14 11.39 -12.61
CA PHE A 219 -17.58 10.05 -12.97
C PHE A 219 -18.91 10.06 -13.71
N VAL A 220 -19.89 10.89 -13.33
CA VAL A 220 -21.20 11.01 -13.98
C VAL A 220 -21.09 11.71 -15.34
N ALA A 221 -20.27 12.75 -15.46
CA ALA A 221 -20.01 13.40 -16.76
C ALA A 221 -19.34 12.45 -17.75
N ALA A 222 -18.48 11.57 -17.25
CA ALA A 222 -17.78 10.62 -18.08
C ALA A 222 -18.63 9.34 -18.33
N TRP A 223 -19.52 9.01 -17.40
CA TRP A 223 -20.56 7.96 -17.49
C TRP A 223 -21.63 8.23 -18.55
N ASN A 224 -22.01 9.49 -18.75
CA ASN A 224 -22.96 9.88 -19.78
C ASN A 224 -22.32 9.95 -21.18
N SER A 225 -21.01 9.67 -21.28
CA SER A 225 -20.36 9.48 -22.57
C SER A 225 -20.67 8.06 -23.09
N GLU A 226 -21.13 7.98 -24.33
CA GLU A 226 -21.35 6.74 -25.08
C GLU A 226 -20.02 6.03 -25.44
N ASP A 227 -18.89 6.56 -24.98
CA ASP A 227 -17.56 6.15 -25.40
C ASP A 227 -17.09 4.82 -24.80
N ARG A 228 -16.48 4.01 -25.69
CA ARG A 228 -15.74 2.78 -25.38
C ARG A 228 -14.68 2.97 -24.29
N PHE A 229 -14.25 4.21 -24.05
CA PHE A 229 -13.23 4.60 -23.09
C PHE A 229 -13.55 4.16 -21.66
N PHE A 230 -14.82 4.16 -21.24
CA PHE A 230 -15.23 3.67 -19.91
C PHE A 230 -15.07 2.17 -19.74
N ARG A 231 -15.35 1.42 -20.80
CA ARG A 231 -15.17 -0.03 -20.85
C ARG A 231 -13.69 -0.40 -20.76
N THR A 232 -12.84 0.40 -21.39
CA THR A 232 -11.37 0.27 -21.31
C THR A 232 -10.84 0.74 -19.96
N GLY A 233 -11.44 1.77 -19.36
CA GLY A 233 -11.04 2.34 -18.07
C GLY A 233 -11.07 1.33 -16.92
N PHE A 234 -12.09 0.46 -16.86
CA PHE A 234 -12.14 -0.62 -15.87
C PHE A 234 -10.97 -1.60 -16.00
N VAL A 235 -10.61 -1.97 -17.23
CA VAL A 235 -9.46 -2.82 -17.51
C VAL A 235 -8.17 -2.13 -17.08
N PHE A 236 -8.04 -0.81 -17.26
CA PHE A 236 -6.92 -0.02 -16.75
C PHE A 236 -6.88 0.04 -15.22
N VAL A 237 -8.02 0.23 -14.55
CA VAL A 237 -8.09 0.28 -13.08
C VAL A 237 -7.68 -1.06 -12.46
N LEU A 238 -7.95 -2.19 -13.12
CA LEU A 238 -7.45 -3.51 -12.73
C LEU A 238 -6.01 -3.79 -13.20
N LEU A 239 -5.59 -3.27 -14.35
CA LEU A 239 -4.22 -3.42 -14.86
C LEU A 239 -3.20 -2.65 -14.05
N ILE A 240 -3.55 -1.47 -13.52
CA ILE A 240 -2.65 -0.65 -12.71
C ILE A 240 -2.11 -1.43 -11.49
N PRO A 241 -2.93 -2.01 -10.60
CA PRO A 241 -2.42 -2.80 -9.47
C PRO A 241 -1.64 -4.04 -9.93
N VAL A 242 -2.11 -4.74 -10.96
CA VAL A 242 -1.39 -5.92 -11.49
C VAL A 242 -0.01 -5.54 -12.03
N SER A 243 0.08 -4.42 -12.75
CA SER A 243 1.33 -3.89 -13.28
C SER A 243 2.26 -3.41 -12.16
N LEU A 244 1.73 -2.81 -11.09
CA LEU A 244 2.50 -2.40 -9.92
C LEU A 244 3.07 -3.60 -9.17
N VAL A 245 2.32 -4.70 -9.06
CA VAL A 245 2.82 -5.97 -8.50
C VAL A 245 3.95 -6.53 -9.37
N PHE A 246 3.80 -6.47 -10.70
CA PHE A 246 4.84 -6.95 -11.61
C PHE A 246 6.11 -6.08 -11.54
N VAL A 247 5.94 -4.75 -11.49
CA VAL A 247 7.05 -3.80 -11.28
C VAL A 247 7.74 -4.06 -9.95
N PHE A 248 6.98 -4.30 -8.88
CA PHE A 248 7.52 -4.64 -7.58
C PHE A 248 8.30 -5.97 -7.61
N ALA A 249 7.72 -7.03 -8.18
CA ALA A 249 8.38 -8.32 -8.32
C ALA A 249 9.67 -8.20 -9.18
N TRP A 250 9.62 -7.36 -10.22
CA TRP A 250 10.77 -7.06 -11.06
C TRP A 250 11.87 -6.33 -10.29
N THR A 251 11.53 -5.30 -9.50
CA THR A 251 12.50 -4.65 -8.63
C THR A 251 13.08 -5.63 -7.63
N GLN A 252 12.28 -6.51 -7.01
CA GLN A 252 12.80 -7.56 -6.10
C GLN A 252 13.77 -8.53 -6.81
N ARG A 253 13.51 -8.88 -8.08
CA ARG A 253 14.35 -9.83 -8.82
C ARG A 253 15.76 -9.31 -9.06
N PHE A 254 15.93 -8.01 -9.33
CA PHE A 254 17.27 -7.43 -9.48
C PHE A 254 18.08 -7.44 -8.18
N LEU A 255 17.39 -7.49 -7.04
CA LEU A 255 18.00 -7.47 -5.70
C LEU A 255 18.41 -8.85 -5.19
N GLY A 256 17.93 -9.92 -5.82
CA GLY A 256 18.30 -11.30 -5.51
C GLY A 256 19.65 -11.73 -6.07
N SER A 257 20.37 -10.87 -6.78
CA SER A 257 21.73 -11.16 -7.22
C SER A 257 22.61 -11.28 -5.98
N PRO A 258 23.13 -12.47 -5.65
CA PRO A 258 23.93 -12.64 -4.44
C PRO A 258 25.11 -11.66 -4.49
N PRO A 259 25.43 -10.98 -3.38
CA PRO A 259 26.59 -10.11 -3.34
C PRO A 259 27.79 -10.93 -3.80
N SER A 260 28.51 -10.42 -4.81
CA SER A 260 29.69 -11.06 -5.37
C SER A 260 30.59 -11.49 -4.22
N ARG A 261 30.82 -12.81 -4.09
CA ARG A 261 31.59 -13.43 -2.99
C ARG A 261 32.98 -12.81 -2.79
N ASP A 262 33.46 -12.09 -3.79
CA ASP A 262 34.78 -11.46 -3.82
C ASP A 262 34.96 -10.31 -2.81
N ARG A 263 33.90 -9.87 -2.12
CA ARG A 263 34.02 -8.78 -1.12
C ARG A 263 34.51 -9.23 0.27
N TYR A 264 34.70 -10.53 0.48
CA TYR A 264 35.33 -11.07 1.69
C TYR A 264 36.38 -12.13 1.33
N PRO A 265 37.55 -11.73 0.81
CA PRO A 265 38.59 -12.68 0.41
C PRO A 265 39.28 -13.42 1.57
N ASN A 266 38.98 -13.08 2.83
CA ASN A 266 39.73 -13.56 4.01
C ASN A 266 38.84 -14.16 5.11
N CYS A 267 37.73 -14.81 4.76
CA CYS A 267 37.02 -15.74 5.64
C CYS A 267 37.11 -17.15 5.09
#